data_AF-A0A3R6VV81-F1
#
_entry.id   AF-A0A3R6VV81-F1
#
_cell.length_a   1.000
_cell.length_b   1.000
_cell.length_c   1.000
_cell.angle_alpha   90.00
_cell.angle_beta   90.00
_cell.angle_gamma   90.00
#
_symmetry.space_group_name_H-M   'P 1'
#
loop_
_entity.id
_entity.type
_entity.pdbx_description
1 polymer ?
#
loop_
_entity_poly.entity_id
_entity_poly.type
_entity_poly.pdbx_seq_one_letter_code
_entity_poly.pdbx_strand_id
1 'polypeptide(L)'
;MTDVERCVICNEIIPEGSQVCTACQKKYDIVTGETEEMAQELRDVAAVLKITEATDTNIRTSMESILRIADRLERKNKGEKRR
;
A
#
# COMPACT_ATOMS: atom_id res chain seq x y z
N MET A 1 36.91 -20.48 -4.26
CA MET A 1 35.98 -21.21 -3.38
C MET A 1 34.78 -20.30 -3.22
N THR A 2 33.59 -20.69 -3.69
CA THR A 2 32.36 -19.98 -3.35
C THR A 2 32.11 -20.29 -1.88
N ASP A 3 32.31 -19.30 -1.00
CA ASP A 3 32.02 -19.49 0.42
C ASP A 3 30.51 -19.70 0.56
N VAL A 4 30.13 -20.90 0.98
CA VAL A 4 28.73 -21.28 1.12
C VAL A 4 28.36 -21.01 2.57
N GLU A 5 27.53 -19.99 2.80
CA GLU A 5 27.01 -19.71 4.13
C GLU A 5 26.06 -20.84 4.59
N ARG A 6 26.11 -21.16 5.89
CA ARG A 6 25.31 -22.23 6.50
C ARG A 6 24.55 -21.73 7.71
N CYS A 7 23.36 -22.26 7.90
CA CYS A 7 22.52 -21.95 9.05
C CYS A 7 23.18 -22.39 10.35
N VAL A 8 23.30 -21.47 11.31
CA VAL A 8 23.88 -21.76 12.63
C VAL A 8 23.06 -22.74 13.50
N ILE A 9 21.83 -23.07 13.10
CA ILE A 9 20.92 -23.94 13.85
C ILE A 9 20.86 -25.36 13.26
N CYS A 10 20.61 -25.49 11.96
CA CYS A 10 20.43 -26.78 11.29
C CYS A 10 21.51 -27.14 10.26
N ASN A 11 22.49 -26.25 10.04
CA ASN A 11 23.61 -26.42 9.10
C ASN A 11 23.22 -26.57 7.61
N GLU A 12 21.96 -26.29 7.26
CA GLU A 12 21.53 -26.16 5.86
C GLU A 12 22.23 -24.98 5.17
N ILE A 13 22.39 -25.08 3.85
CA ILE A 13 22.92 -24.00 3.02
C ILE A 13 21.92 -22.83 3.01
N ILE A 14 22.42 -21.61 3.21
CA ILE A 14 21.59 -20.40 3.23
C ILE A 14 22.05 -19.38 2.19
N PRO A 15 21.16 -18.45 1.79
CA PRO A 15 21.54 -17.33 0.94
C PRO A 15 22.61 -16.45 1.62
N GLU A 16 23.50 -15.88 0.83
CA GLU A 16 24.52 -14.93 1.28
C GLU A 16 23.87 -13.76 2.04
N GLY A 17 24.42 -13.42 3.21
CA GLY A 17 23.93 -12.35 4.08
C GLY A 17 22.88 -12.79 5.11
N SER A 18 22.52 -14.08 5.14
CA SER A 18 21.62 -14.63 6.16
C SER A 18 22.41 -15.39 7.23
N GLN A 19 21.96 -15.37 8.49
CA GLN A 19 22.58 -16.19 9.56
C GLN A 19 21.78 -17.48 9.86
N VAL A 20 20.47 -17.45 9.60
CA VAL A 20 19.54 -18.52 9.94
C VAL A 20 18.66 -18.83 8.73
N CYS A 21 18.43 -20.11 8.40
CA CYS A 21 17.54 -20.48 7.30
C CYS A 21 16.08 -20.16 7.62
N THR A 22 15.26 -19.95 6.60
CA THR A 22 13.83 -19.61 6.75
C THR A 22 13.05 -20.66 7.56
N ALA A 23 13.43 -21.93 7.49
CA ALA A 23 12.79 -22.99 8.27
C ALA A 23 13.07 -22.84 9.77
N CYS A 24 14.31 -22.54 10.15
CA CYS A 24 14.66 -22.30 11.55
C CYS A 24 14.12 -20.94 12.04
N GLN A 25 14.09 -19.91 11.19
CA GLN A 25 13.44 -18.63 11.52
C GLN A 25 11.99 -18.84 11.93
N LYS A 26 11.20 -19.57 11.11
CA LYS A 26 9.79 -19.88 11.41
C LYS A 26 9.62 -20.80 12.61
N LYS A 27 10.51 -21.78 12.80
CA LYS A 27 10.41 -22.77 13.88
C LYS A 27 10.67 -22.15 15.26
N TYR A 28 11.59 -21.20 15.33
CA TYR A 28 12.01 -20.57 16.57
C TYR A 28 11.47 -19.14 16.73
N ASP A 29 10.55 -18.72 15.86
CA ASP A 29 9.98 -17.38 15.80
C ASP A 29 11.08 -16.28 15.82
N ILE A 30 12.19 -16.55 15.12
CA ILE A 30 13.32 -15.62 15.03
C ILE A 30 12.93 -14.56 14.00
N VAL A 31 12.31 -13.51 14.51
CA VAL A 31 12.05 -12.26 13.78
C VAL A 31 13.40 -11.56 13.63
N THR A 32 13.94 -11.52 12.41
CA THR A 32 15.06 -10.62 12.11
C THR A 32 14.51 -9.20 12.21
N GLY A 33 15.18 -8.27 12.90
CA GLY A 33 14.64 -6.93 13.20
C GLY A 33 14.14 -6.14 11.98
N GLU A 34 14.68 -6.44 10.78
CA GLU A 34 14.19 -5.90 9.50
C GLU A 34 12.71 -6.27 9.22
N THR A 35 12.24 -7.44 9.66
CA THR A 35 10.86 -7.89 9.40
C THR A 35 9.81 -7.17 10.25
N GLU A 36 10.17 -6.68 11.44
CA GLU A 36 9.29 -5.84 12.27
C GLU A 36 9.13 -4.44 11.71
N GLU A 37 10.23 -3.84 11.25
CA GLU A 37 10.26 -2.53 10.60
C GLU A 37 9.44 -2.56 9.29
N MET A 38 9.68 -3.55 8.43
CA MET A 38 8.90 -3.77 7.21
C MET A 38 7.42 -4.05 7.50
N ALA A 39 7.10 -4.78 8.58
CA ALA A 39 5.71 -4.98 8.99
C ALA A 39 5.04 -3.69 9.48
N GLN A 40 5.80 -2.79 10.11
CA GLN A 40 5.30 -1.47 10.51
C GLN A 40 5.07 -0.57 9.29
N GLU A 41 6.01 -0.54 8.35
CA GLU A 41 5.84 0.19 7.08
C GLU A 41 4.62 -0.32 6.30
N LEU A 42 4.41 -1.64 6.25
CA LEU A 42 3.22 -2.23 5.64
C LEU A 42 1.92 -1.85 6.38
N ARG A 43 1.95 -1.70 7.71
CA ARG A 43 0.81 -1.18 8.51
C ARG A 43 0.54 0.28 8.22
N ASP A 44 1.58 1.09 8.06
CA ASP A 44 1.45 2.52 7.74
C ASP A 44 0.90 2.72 6.32
N VAL A 45 1.38 1.93 5.35
CA VAL A 45 0.80 1.86 4.00
C VAL A 45 -0.65 1.40 4.07
N ALA A 46 -0.95 0.35 4.83
CA ALA A 46 -2.32 -0.12 5.02
C ALA A 46 -3.22 0.96 5.67
N ALA A 47 -2.71 1.77 6.60
CA ALA A 47 -3.43 2.88 7.19
C ALA A 47 -3.72 3.99 6.18
N VAL A 48 -2.75 4.33 5.32
CA VAL A 48 -2.93 5.25 4.19
C VAL A 48 -3.97 4.70 3.20
N LEU A 49 -3.92 3.39 2.90
CA LEU A 49 -4.91 2.70 2.04
C LEU A 49 -6.30 2.66 2.68
N LYS A 50 -6.40 2.48 4.00
CA LYS A 50 -7.66 2.53 4.76
C LYS A 50 -8.28 3.94 4.77
N ILE A 51 -7.46 4.97 4.78
CA ILE A 51 -7.91 6.36 4.59
C ILE A 51 -8.46 6.55 3.17
N THR A 52 -7.94 5.83 2.18
CA THR A 52 -8.42 5.90 0.79
C THR A 52 -9.78 5.20 0.59
N GLU A 53 -10.15 4.24 1.46
CA GLU A 53 -11.47 3.60 1.46
C GLU A 53 -12.61 4.54 1.92
N ALA A 54 -12.27 5.67 2.58
CA ALA A 54 -13.23 6.72 2.95
C ALA A 54 -13.43 7.80 1.87
N THR A 55 -12.76 7.66 0.72
CA THR A 55 -12.81 8.66 -0.36
C THR A 55 -13.90 8.34 -1.39
N ASP A 56 -15.15 8.17 -0.96
CA ASP A 56 -16.25 7.97 -1.90
C ASP A 56 -17.38 9.02 -1.72
N THR A 57 -17.76 9.38 -0.48
CA THR A 57 -18.88 10.31 -0.31
C THR A 57 -18.55 11.76 -0.67
N ASN A 58 -17.40 12.29 -0.25
CA ASN A 58 -17.04 13.69 -0.50
C ASN A 58 -16.67 13.95 -1.96
N ILE A 59 -15.97 13.01 -2.61
CA ILE A 59 -15.66 13.09 -4.05
C ILE A 59 -16.94 12.95 -4.88
N ARG A 60 -17.80 11.97 -4.58
CA ARG A 60 -19.11 11.84 -5.26
C ARG A 60 -19.96 13.09 -5.14
N THR A 61 -20.10 13.64 -3.93
CA THR A 61 -20.86 14.89 -3.68
C THR A 61 -20.25 16.07 -4.43
N SER A 62 -18.92 16.14 -4.51
CA SER A 62 -18.23 17.19 -5.27
C SER A 62 -18.45 17.03 -6.78
N MET A 63 -18.37 15.82 -7.32
CA MET A 63 -18.66 15.52 -8.73
C MET A 63 -20.11 15.85 -9.11
N GLU A 64 -21.08 15.47 -8.28
CA GLU A 64 -22.49 15.83 -8.48
C GLU A 64 -22.69 17.35 -8.49
N SER A 65 -22.02 18.07 -7.60
CA SER A 65 -22.08 19.53 -7.54
C SER A 65 -21.49 20.18 -8.79
N ILE A 66 -20.34 19.68 -9.27
CA ILE A 66 -19.70 20.13 -10.51
C ILE A 66 -20.62 19.92 -11.71
N LEU A 67 -21.25 18.75 -11.83
CA LEU A 67 -22.19 18.45 -12.93
C LEU A 67 -23.42 19.37 -12.93
N ARG A 68 -23.98 19.68 -11.74
CA ARG A 68 -25.09 20.64 -11.61
C ARG A 68 -24.69 22.04 -12.05
N ILE A 69 -23.47 22.48 -11.74
CA ILE A 69 -22.95 23.78 -12.18
C ILE A 69 -22.78 23.80 -13.70
N ALA A 70 -22.23 22.75 -14.28
CA ALA A 70 -22.07 22.62 -15.73
C ALA A 70 -23.42 22.71 -16.48
N ASP A 71 -24.45 21.99 -16.02
CA ASP A 71 -25.80 22.04 -16.63
C ASP A 71 -26.41 23.45 -16.54
N ARG A 72 -26.27 24.13 -15.39
CA ARG A 72 -26.74 25.52 -15.23
C ARG A 72 -26.05 26.48 -16.21
N LEU A 73 -24.73 26.33 -16.38
CA LEU A 73 -23.96 27.16 -17.31
C LEU A 73 -24.36 26.90 -18.78
N GLU A 74 -24.58 25.64 -19.15
CA GLU A 74 -25.01 25.28 -20.50
C GLU A 74 -26.41 25.84 -20.82
N ARG A 75 -27.35 25.75 -19.89
CA ARG A 75 -28.71 26.33 -20.05
C ARG A 75 -28.67 27.85 -20.17
N LYS A 76 -27.85 28.53 -19.37
CA LYS A 76 -27.68 29.99 -19.46
C LYS A 76 -27.13 30.40 -20.83
N ASN A 77 -26.08 29.71 -21.29
CA ASN A 77 -25.46 29.96 -22.60
C ASN A 77 -26.45 29.68 -23.77
N LYS A 78 -27.28 28.62 -23.68
CA LYS A 78 -28.34 28.35 -24.65
C LYS A 78 -29.48 29.39 -24.62
N GLY A 79 -29.78 29.96 -23.45
CA GLY A 79 -30.75 31.06 -23.31
C GLY A 79 -30.25 32.39 -23.88
N GLU A 80 -28.95 32.67 -23.72
CA GLU A 80 -28.29 33.85 -24.31
C GLU A 80 -28.18 33.75 -25.83
N LYS A 81 -27.93 32.56 -26.39
CA LYS A 81 -27.86 32.35 -27.85
C LYS A 81 -29.21 32.44 -28.58
N ARG A 82 -30.33 32.38 -27.86
CA ARG A 82 -31.69 32.45 -28.44
C ARG A 82 -32.29 33.86 -28.39
N ARG A 83 -31.56 34.84 -27.87
CA ARG A 83 -32.02 36.21 -27.67
C ARG A 83 -31.31 37.19 -28.59
#